data_AF-A0ABC9ALA6-F1
#
_entry.id   AF-A0ABC9ALA6-F1
#
_cell.length_a   1.000
_cell.length_b   1.000
_cell.length_c   1.000
_cell.angle_alpha   90.00
_cell.angle_beta   90.00
_cell.angle_gamma   90.00
#
_symmetry.space_group_name_H-M   'P 1'
#
loop_
_entity.id
_entity.type
_entity.pdbx_description
1 polymer ?
#
loop_
_entity_poly.entity_id
_entity_poly.type
_entity_poly.pdbx_seq_one_letter_code
_entity_poly.pdbx_strand_id
1 'polypeptide(L)'
;MGNSSSSSSAAAAATAALAGCSKSTILAVPDTETGSHVLTVDGYTMTRGRGVGNSINSGTFTVGDHNWHIAYYPDGSRRSYPQYNWISVNVYHDGPAAGTNSGGGVKAHFELNILKPNGKPVSTYRRTSPVISFSGDGQQCWGQAEFITNDEIRLIKHIARHNSFLIRCDVTVIRENRVETTVSPSLIVPPPDLHQHLANLLETQVGADVTFDVGGELFKAHRAVLATRSTVFMAELFGNMKEKAASCVKIDNIVPNAFRAMLHFIYTDSLPKIEDGDMMVMAQHLLVAADKYNLERLKLMCEDKLCTYIDSKTVVNTLLLADQHGCKCLQEECLRFVKSRGNFKSVMASDDFELLIRSYPSLVKELLAKFAH
;
A
#
# COMPACT_ATOMS: atom_id res chain seq x y z
N MET A 1 14.79 -33.42 23.19
CA MET A 1 13.77 -33.44 22.11
C MET A 1 12.99 -32.13 22.26
N GLY A 2 12.98 -31.15 21.37
CA GLY A 2 13.51 -30.99 20.02
C GLY A 2 12.62 -29.97 19.28
N ASN A 3 13.23 -28.90 18.78
CA ASN A 3 12.83 -28.00 17.68
C ASN A 3 11.56 -27.12 17.74
N SER A 4 11.78 -25.80 17.81
CA SER A 4 10.93 -24.78 17.15
C SER A 4 11.65 -23.45 16.84
N SER A 5 12.99 -23.43 16.79
CA SER A 5 13.81 -22.24 16.48
C SER A 5 14.55 -22.30 15.13
N SER A 6 14.11 -23.12 14.18
CA SER A 6 14.91 -23.46 13.00
C SER A 6 14.52 -22.79 11.68
N SER A 7 13.39 -22.11 11.52
CA SER A 7 12.98 -21.67 10.15
C SER A 7 13.75 -20.44 9.63
N SER A 8 14.10 -19.47 10.49
CA SER A 8 14.81 -18.25 10.08
C SER A 8 16.34 -18.40 10.08
N SER A 9 16.90 -19.24 10.97
CA SER A 9 18.34 -19.57 10.95
C SER A 9 18.68 -20.61 9.88
N ALA A 10 17.74 -21.48 9.47
CA ALA A 10 17.97 -22.44 8.39
C ALA A 10 18.15 -21.76 7.02
N ALA A 11 17.48 -20.63 6.76
CA ALA A 11 17.68 -19.88 5.52
C ALA A 11 19.09 -19.25 5.44
N ALA A 12 19.57 -18.70 6.56
CA ALA A 12 20.93 -18.13 6.65
C ALA A 12 22.02 -19.22 6.66
N ALA A 13 21.79 -20.34 7.37
CA ALA A 13 22.72 -21.46 7.43
C ALA A 13 22.77 -22.29 6.14
N ALA A 14 21.65 -22.45 5.43
CA ALA A 14 21.62 -23.07 4.10
C ALA A 14 22.39 -22.24 3.06
N THR A 15 22.46 -20.92 3.25
CA THR A 15 23.23 -20.03 2.37
C THR A 15 24.75 -20.22 2.57
N ALA A 16 25.20 -20.46 3.80
CA ALA A 16 26.59 -20.75 4.12
C ALA A 16 27.04 -22.18 3.73
N ALA A 17 26.15 -23.18 3.82
CA ALA A 17 26.44 -24.58 3.50
C ALA A 17 26.55 -24.89 2.00
N LEU A 18 26.24 -23.92 1.13
CA LEU A 18 26.28 -24.07 -0.32
C LEU A 18 27.46 -23.35 -0.97
N ALA A 19 28.43 -22.89 -0.19
CA ALA A 19 29.71 -22.42 -0.69
C ALA A 19 30.44 -23.60 -1.37
N GLY A 20 30.39 -23.64 -2.71
CA GLY A 20 30.97 -24.72 -3.53
C GLY A 20 29.96 -25.62 -4.25
N CYS A 21 28.65 -25.44 -4.05
CA CYS A 21 27.62 -26.14 -4.82
C CYS A 21 27.15 -25.29 -6.02
N SER A 22 27.01 -25.91 -7.18
CA SER A 22 26.26 -25.31 -8.30
C SER A 22 24.80 -25.14 -7.89
N LYS A 23 24.29 -23.90 -7.93
CA LYS A 23 22.89 -23.61 -7.66
C LYS A 23 22.17 -23.26 -8.95
N SER A 24 20.97 -23.79 -9.09
CA SER A 24 20.01 -23.43 -10.13
C SER A 24 18.89 -22.65 -9.46
N THR A 25 18.53 -21.48 -10.00
CA THR A 25 17.36 -20.72 -9.56
C THR A 25 16.32 -20.73 -10.67
N ILE A 26 15.11 -21.18 -10.35
CA ILE A 26 13.97 -21.08 -11.25
C ILE A 26 13.29 -19.73 -10.95
N LEU A 27 13.51 -18.74 -11.81
CA LEU A 27 12.79 -17.46 -11.77
C LEU A 27 11.59 -17.53 -12.70
N ALA A 28 10.40 -17.30 -12.16
CA ALA A 28 9.19 -17.07 -12.94
C ALA A 28 9.04 -15.55 -13.15
N VAL A 29 9.62 -15.02 -14.22
CA VAL A 29 9.29 -13.66 -14.68
C VAL A 29 8.14 -13.80 -15.68
N PRO A 30 6.95 -13.22 -15.42
CA PRO A 30 5.88 -13.27 -16.40
C PRO A 30 6.33 -12.46 -17.62
N ASP A 31 6.49 -13.14 -18.74
CA ASP A 31 6.69 -12.50 -20.04
C ASP A 31 5.37 -11.81 -20.40
N THR A 32 5.38 -10.49 -20.46
CA THR A 32 4.16 -9.70 -20.69
C THR A 32 4.32 -8.80 -21.90
N GLU A 33 3.25 -8.69 -22.67
CA GLU A 33 3.19 -7.83 -23.84
C GLU A 33 1.98 -6.91 -23.72
N THR A 34 2.20 -5.60 -23.79
CA THR A 34 1.15 -4.59 -23.69
C THR A 34 0.95 -3.87 -25.01
N GLY A 35 -0.31 -3.73 -25.42
CA GLY A 35 -0.70 -2.95 -26.59
C GLY A 35 -1.93 -2.09 -26.31
N SER A 36 -2.12 -1.06 -27.14
CA SER A 36 -3.17 -0.06 -26.97
C SER A 36 -3.99 0.06 -28.25
N HIS A 37 -5.32 0.18 -28.10
CA HIS A 37 -6.24 0.50 -29.18
C HIS A 37 -7.14 1.67 -28.79
N VAL A 38 -7.41 2.55 -29.76
CA VAL A 38 -8.31 3.71 -29.55
C VAL A 38 -9.47 3.61 -30.53
N LEU A 39 -10.67 3.39 -29.99
CA LEU A 39 -11.92 3.43 -30.73
C LEU A 39 -12.44 4.87 -30.76
N THR A 40 -12.63 5.40 -31.97
CA THR A 40 -13.35 6.66 -32.17
C THR A 40 -14.83 6.37 -32.37
N VAL A 41 -15.67 6.87 -31.47
CA VAL A 41 -17.12 6.84 -31.62
C VAL A 41 -17.54 8.21 -32.14
N ASP A 42 -17.68 8.33 -33.45
CA ASP A 42 -18.17 9.53 -34.11
C ASP A 42 -19.68 9.45 -34.34
N GLY A 43 -20.40 10.54 -34.08
CA GLY A 43 -21.86 10.58 -34.16
C GLY A 43 -22.58 9.77 -33.07
N TYR A 44 -22.07 9.71 -31.84
CA TYR A 44 -22.60 8.80 -30.79
C TYR A 44 -24.08 9.01 -30.43
N THR A 45 -24.64 10.18 -30.71
CA THR A 45 -26.09 10.39 -30.54
C THR A 45 -26.92 9.54 -31.51
N MET A 46 -26.37 9.24 -32.69
CA MET A 46 -27.03 8.45 -33.75
C MET A 46 -26.85 6.95 -33.55
N THR A 47 -25.97 6.52 -32.63
CA THR A 47 -25.79 5.11 -32.31
C THR A 47 -26.82 4.59 -31.31
N ARG A 48 -27.57 5.47 -30.64
CA ARG A 48 -28.62 5.12 -29.66
C ARG A 48 -29.87 4.53 -30.31
N GLY A 49 -30.65 3.80 -29.52
CA GLY A 49 -31.91 3.20 -29.96
C GLY A 49 -31.72 1.91 -30.76
N ARG A 50 -30.50 1.35 -30.73
CA ARG A 50 -30.19 0.03 -31.28
C ARG A 50 -30.73 -1.10 -30.40
N GLY A 51 -30.96 -0.83 -29.12
CA GLY A 51 -31.49 -1.77 -28.15
C GLY A 51 -30.41 -2.47 -27.34
N VAL A 52 -30.78 -2.86 -26.12
CA VAL A 52 -29.89 -3.48 -25.13
C VAL A 52 -29.27 -4.78 -25.68
N GLY A 53 -27.94 -4.89 -25.56
CA GLY A 53 -27.17 -6.03 -26.03
C GLY A 53 -26.69 -5.92 -27.48
N ASN A 54 -27.06 -4.86 -28.22
CA ASN A 54 -26.57 -4.63 -29.58
C ASN A 54 -25.32 -3.73 -29.55
N SER A 55 -24.16 -4.30 -29.92
CA SER A 55 -22.89 -3.57 -29.99
C SER A 55 -22.58 -3.00 -31.38
N ILE A 56 -21.64 -2.07 -31.38
CA ILE A 56 -20.84 -1.66 -32.52
C ILE A 56 -19.39 -2.03 -32.19
N ASN A 57 -18.76 -2.83 -33.04
CA ASN A 57 -17.42 -3.36 -32.78
C ASN A 57 -16.35 -2.45 -33.42
N SER A 58 -15.21 -2.32 -32.76
CA SER A 58 -14.01 -1.73 -33.34
C SER A 58 -13.43 -2.64 -34.43
N GLY A 59 -12.46 -2.10 -35.18
CA GLY A 59 -11.52 -2.96 -35.89
C GLY A 59 -10.74 -3.83 -34.91
N THR A 60 -10.27 -4.98 -35.39
CA THR A 60 -9.42 -5.88 -34.62
C THR A 60 -8.02 -5.31 -34.46
N PHE A 61 -7.41 -5.51 -33.30
CA PHE A 61 -6.02 -5.17 -33.01
C PHE A 61 -5.31 -6.35 -32.35
N THR A 62 -3.99 -6.44 -32.54
CA THR A 62 -3.20 -7.57 -32.07
C THR A 62 -2.33 -7.17 -30.88
N VAL A 63 -2.38 -7.96 -29.82
CA VAL A 63 -1.49 -7.87 -28.64
C VAL A 63 -1.16 -9.28 -28.20
N GLY A 64 0.12 -9.59 -28.00
CA GLY A 64 0.53 -10.88 -27.46
C GLY A 64 0.27 -12.06 -28.39
N ASP A 65 0.28 -11.87 -29.71
CA ASP A 65 -0.17 -12.84 -30.74
C ASP A 65 -1.66 -13.20 -30.68
N HIS A 66 -2.47 -12.41 -29.97
CA HIS A 66 -3.91 -12.58 -29.89
C HIS A 66 -4.61 -11.37 -30.50
N ASN A 67 -5.72 -11.64 -31.18
CA ASN A 67 -6.59 -10.64 -31.77
C ASN A 67 -7.67 -10.23 -30.77
N TRP A 68 -7.92 -8.93 -30.71
CA TRP A 68 -8.83 -8.32 -29.78
C TRP A 68 -9.71 -7.31 -30.50
N HIS A 69 -10.93 -7.11 -30.03
CA HIS A 69 -11.74 -5.95 -30.42
C HIS A 69 -12.51 -5.39 -29.23
N ILE A 70 -12.91 -4.13 -29.36
CA ILE A 70 -13.77 -3.44 -28.42
C ILE A 70 -15.20 -3.48 -28.94
N ALA A 71 -16.14 -3.93 -28.13
CA ALA A 71 -17.57 -3.83 -28.40
C ALA A 71 -18.17 -2.69 -27.57
N TYR A 72 -18.64 -1.65 -28.26
CA TYR A 72 -19.33 -0.50 -27.67
C TYR A 72 -20.84 -0.71 -27.74
N TYR A 73 -21.53 -0.62 -26.60
CA TYR A 73 -22.98 -0.80 -26.48
C TYR A 73 -23.63 0.54 -26.09
N PRO A 74 -24.25 1.25 -27.04
CA PRO A 74 -24.87 2.56 -26.79
C PRO A 74 -26.02 2.52 -25.77
N ASP A 75 -26.75 1.41 -25.75
CA ASP A 75 -27.94 1.18 -24.90
C ASP A 75 -27.69 0.08 -23.84
N GLY A 76 -26.42 -0.19 -23.53
CA GLY A 76 -26.01 -1.15 -22.52
C GLY A 76 -25.88 -2.60 -23.00
N SER A 77 -25.04 -3.41 -22.32
CA SER A 77 -24.74 -4.80 -22.72
C SER A 77 -25.61 -5.87 -22.04
N ARG A 78 -26.29 -5.58 -20.91
CA ARG A 78 -27.06 -6.55 -20.13
C ARG A 78 -28.55 -6.22 -20.07
N ARG A 79 -29.41 -7.20 -20.42
CA ARG A 79 -30.88 -7.09 -20.38
C ARG A 79 -31.49 -6.99 -18.98
N SER A 80 -30.72 -7.31 -17.93
CA SER A 80 -31.19 -7.39 -16.54
C SER A 80 -31.40 -6.03 -15.86
N TYR A 81 -30.96 -4.93 -16.49
CA TYR A 81 -30.98 -3.58 -15.93
C TYR A 81 -31.49 -2.52 -16.93
N PRO A 82 -32.66 -2.73 -17.57
CA PRO A 82 -33.15 -1.86 -18.65
C PRO A 82 -33.50 -0.44 -18.20
N GLN A 83 -33.66 -0.20 -16.89
CA GLN A 83 -34.00 1.10 -16.33
C GLN A 83 -32.81 2.09 -16.28
N TYR A 84 -31.59 1.64 -16.55
CA TYR A 84 -30.40 2.48 -16.41
C TYR A 84 -29.77 2.79 -17.78
N ASN A 85 -29.66 4.09 -18.07
CA ASN A 85 -29.21 4.69 -19.32
C ASN A 85 -27.67 4.57 -19.50
N TRP A 86 -27.11 3.37 -19.34
CA TRP A 86 -25.67 3.12 -19.39
C TRP A 86 -25.18 2.89 -20.82
N ILE A 87 -24.00 3.43 -21.09
CA ILE A 87 -23.11 2.95 -22.14
C ILE A 87 -22.24 1.85 -21.53
N SER A 88 -22.13 0.71 -22.22
CA SER A 88 -21.22 -0.37 -21.84
C SER A 88 -20.09 -0.53 -22.85
N VAL A 89 -18.94 -0.99 -22.38
CA VAL A 89 -17.77 -1.29 -23.23
C VAL A 89 -17.18 -2.61 -22.81
N ASN A 90 -17.11 -3.55 -23.74
CA ASN A 90 -16.51 -4.87 -23.52
C ASN A 90 -15.30 -5.06 -24.43
N VAL A 91 -14.32 -5.81 -23.93
CA VAL A 91 -13.16 -6.28 -24.66
C VAL A 91 -13.38 -7.76 -24.97
N TYR A 92 -13.25 -8.10 -26.24
CA TYR A 92 -13.41 -9.44 -26.78
C TYR A 92 -12.04 -9.98 -27.20
N HIS A 93 -11.86 -11.27 -26.97
CA HIS A 93 -10.74 -12.04 -27.48
C HIS A 93 -11.23 -12.83 -28.71
N ASP A 94 -10.69 -12.50 -29.88
CA ASP A 94 -11.08 -13.09 -31.17
C ASP A 94 -10.30 -14.36 -31.52
N GLY A 95 -9.38 -14.77 -30.65
CA GLY A 95 -8.49 -15.90 -30.89
C GLY A 95 -7.07 -15.48 -31.27
N PRO A 96 -6.21 -16.47 -31.58
CA PRO A 96 -4.83 -16.21 -32.00
C PRO A 96 -4.77 -15.48 -33.35
N ALA A 97 -3.75 -14.65 -33.52
CA ALA A 97 -3.48 -13.98 -34.79
C ALA A 97 -3.08 -14.99 -35.87
N ALA A 98 -3.43 -14.70 -37.12
CA ALA A 98 -3.15 -15.60 -38.25
C ALA A 98 -1.64 -15.86 -38.39
N GLY A 99 -1.25 -17.14 -38.55
CA GLY A 99 0.14 -17.54 -38.69
C GLY A 99 0.92 -17.68 -37.38
N THR A 100 0.25 -17.59 -36.23
CA THR A 100 0.86 -17.81 -34.90
C THR A 100 0.53 -19.22 -34.39
N ASN A 101 1.46 -19.81 -33.63
CA ASN A 101 1.25 -21.12 -32.99
C ASN A 101 0.64 -20.99 -31.58
N SER A 102 -0.03 -19.87 -31.30
CA SER A 102 -0.61 -19.58 -29.98
C SER A 102 -1.87 -20.42 -29.73
N GLY A 103 -1.98 -20.99 -28.53
CA GLY A 103 -3.15 -21.75 -28.11
C GLY A 103 -4.42 -20.88 -28.11
N GLY A 104 -5.59 -21.51 -28.16
CA GLY A 104 -6.85 -20.77 -28.25
C GLY A 104 -7.12 -19.83 -27.06
N GLY A 105 -6.63 -20.12 -25.85
CA GLY A 105 -6.87 -19.29 -24.66
C GLY A 105 -5.67 -18.44 -24.25
N VAL A 106 -5.93 -17.31 -23.58
CA VAL A 106 -4.90 -16.36 -23.14
C VAL A 106 -5.23 -15.75 -21.77
N LYS A 107 -4.21 -15.50 -20.94
CA LYS A 107 -4.35 -14.72 -19.71
C LYS A 107 -4.00 -13.26 -20.00
N ALA A 108 -4.89 -12.34 -19.66
CA ALA A 108 -4.66 -10.92 -19.87
C ALA A 108 -5.40 -10.07 -18.83
N HIS A 109 -4.94 -8.84 -18.63
CA HIS A 109 -5.75 -7.79 -18.01
C HIS A 109 -5.88 -6.61 -18.98
N PHE A 110 -6.88 -5.77 -18.79
CA PHE A 110 -7.09 -4.59 -19.62
C PHE A 110 -7.49 -3.36 -18.80
N GLU A 111 -7.27 -2.20 -19.40
CA GLU A 111 -7.74 -0.91 -18.90
C GLU A 111 -8.58 -0.21 -19.98
N LEU A 112 -9.71 0.38 -19.58
CA LEU A 112 -10.57 1.21 -20.41
C LEU A 112 -10.56 2.66 -19.92
N ASN A 113 -10.55 3.62 -20.84
CA ASN A 113 -10.60 5.03 -20.51
C ASN A 113 -11.23 5.91 -21.61
N ILE A 114 -11.79 7.06 -21.24
CA ILE A 114 -12.20 8.12 -22.17
C ILE A 114 -11.06 9.13 -22.31
N LEU A 115 -10.68 9.48 -23.54
CA LEU A 115 -9.61 10.45 -23.76
C LEU A 115 -10.13 11.89 -23.84
N LYS A 116 -9.30 12.83 -23.37
CA LYS A 116 -9.45 14.26 -23.61
C LYS A 116 -9.08 14.59 -25.07
N PRO A 117 -9.43 15.80 -25.58
CA PRO A 117 -9.01 16.25 -26.91
C PRO A 117 -7.48 16.25 -27.14
N ASN A 118 -6.68 16.33 -26.08
CA ASN A 118 -5.22 16.25 -26.14
C ASN A 118 -4.67 14.81 -26.09
N GLY A 119 -5.53 13.79 -26.23
CA GLY A 119 -5.17 12.38 -26.21
C GLY A 119 -4.87 11.80 -24.82
N LYS A 120 -4.94 12.59 -23.74
CA LYS A 120 -4.67 12.10 -22.38
C LYS A 120 -5.90 11.40 -21.77
N PRO A 121 -5.71 10.32 -21.00
CA PRO A 121 -6.80 9.65 -20.27
C PRO A 121 -7.47 10.58 -19.23
N VAL A 122 -8.75 10.33 -18.95
CA VAL A 122 -9.51 10.97 -17.87
C VAL A 122 -9.61 10.01 -16.69
N SER A 123 -9.06 10.38 -15.53
CA SER A 123 -9.00 9.49 -14.35
C SER A 123 -10.38 9.00 -13.89
N THR A 124 -11.40 9.85 -13.92
CA THR A 124 -12.78 9.52 -13.51
C THR A 124 -13.39 8.34 -14.30
N TYR A 125 -13.02 8.19 -15.57
CA TYR A 125 -13.55 7.16 -16.47
C TYR A 125 -12.60 5.97 -16.66
N ARG A 126 -11.52 5.90 -15.86
CA ARG A 126 -10.60 4.76 -15.86
C ARG A 126 -11.30 3.53 -15.26
N ARG A 127 -11.21 2.39 -15.93
CA ARG A 127 -11.67 1.09 -15.42
C ARG A 127 -10.60 0.05 -15.71
N THR A 128 -10.13 -0.64 -14.68
CA THR A 128 -9.07 -1.64 -14.78
C THR A 128 -9.64 -2.99 -14.41
N SER A 129 -9.38 -4.01 -15.23
CA SER A 129 -9.80 -5.37 -14.96
C SER A 129 -8.81 -6.10 -14.04
N PRO A 130 -9.24 -7.15 -13.32
CA PRO A 130 -8.31 -8.15 -12.81
C PRO A 130 -7.65 -8.92 -13.97
N VAL A 131 -6.69 -9.79 -13.65
CA VAL A 131 -6.19 -10.79 -14.62
C VAL A 131 -7.30 -11.79 -14.91
N ILE A 132 -7.57 -11.99 -16.19
CA ILE A 132 -8.67 -12.80 -16.71
C ILE A 132 -8.10 -13.84 -17.67
N SER A 133 -8.64 -15.05 -17.62
CA SER A 133 -8.40 -16.07 -18.64
C SER A 133 -9.49 -15.97 -19.70
N PHE A 134 -9.12 -15.57 -20.91
CA PHE A 134 -10.00 -15.56 -22.08
C PHE A 134 -9.92 -16.93 -22.76
N SER A 135 -11.08 -17.54 -23.03
CA SER A 135 -11.18 -18.76 -23.84
C SER A 135 -11.06 -18.46 -25.34
N GLY A 136 -10.65 -19.47 -26.10
CA GLY A 136 -10.54 -19.41 -27.57
C GLY A 136 -11.81 -19.71 -28.35
N ASP A 137 -12.95 -19.80 -27.66
CA ASP A 137 -14.25 -20.06 -28.28
C ASP A 137 -14.90 -18.80 -28.87
N GLY A 138 -14.26 -17.62 -28.72
CA GLY A 138 -14.69 -16.35 -29.32
C GLY A 138 -15.98 -15.78 -28.72
N GLN A 139 -16.52 -16.37 -27.65
CA GLN A 139 -17.77 -15.93 -27.03
C GLN A 139 -17.59 -15.24 -25.68
N GLN A 140 -16.40 -15.35 -25.07
CA GLN A 140 -16.12 -14.68 -23.80
C GLN A 140 -15.68 -13.24 -24.01
N CYS A 141 -16.37 -12.33 -23.33
CA CYS A 141 -16.00 -10.94 -23.23
C CYS A 141 -15.99 -10.49 -21.78
N TRP A 142 -15.13 -9.52 -21.52
CA TRP A 142 -15.00 -8.90 -20.22
C TRP A 142 -14.97 -7.40 -20.41
N GLY A 143 -15.64 -6.66 -19.52
CA GLY A 143 -15.86 -5.25 -19.75
C GLY A 143 -16.51 -4.55 -18.60
N GLN A 144 -16.82 -3.29 -18.82
CA GLN A 144 -17.56 -2.47 -17.87
C GLN A 144 -18.99 -2.28 -18.38
N ALA A 145 -19.93 -2.97 -17.73
CA ALA A 145 -21.36 -2.81 -18.02
C ALA A 145 -21.86 -1.39 -17.68
N GLU A 146 -21.34 -0.81 -16.60
CA GLU A 146 -21.66 0.54 -16.11
C GLU A 146 -20.46 1.46 -16.37
N PHE A 147 -20.15 1.74 -17.64
CA PHE A 147 -18.95 2.49 -18.01
C PHE A 147 -19.15 4.00 -17.81
N ILE A 148 -20.19 4.54 -18.45
CA ILE A 148 -20.62 5.93 -18.32
C ILE A 148 -22.10 6.02 -18.68
N THR A 149 -22.87 6.88 -18.02
CA THR A 149 -24.25 7.09 -18.45
C THR A 149 -24.32 7.97 -19.70
N ASN A 150 -25.37 7.75 -20.47
CA ASN A 150 -25.73 8.56 -21.62
C ASN A 150 -26.09 10.01 -21.24
N ASP A 151 -26.38 10.30 -19.97
CA ASP A 151 -26.60 11.67 -19.49
C ASP A 151 -25.26 12.33 -19.11
N GLU A 152 -24.38 11.61 -18.41
CA GLU A 152 -23.02 12.09 -18.08
C GLU A 152 -22.20 12.41 -19.34
N ILE A 153 -22.26 11.56 -20.36
CA ILE A 153 -21.48 11.78 -21.59
C ILE A 153 -21.89 13.08 -22.31
N ARG A 154 -23.16 13.48 -22.19
CA ARG A 154 -23.69 14.74 -22.75
C ARG A 154 -23.23 15.97 -21.98
N LEU A 155 -22.88 15.82 -20.70
CA LEU A 155 -22.36 16.92 -19.87
C LEU A 155 -20.89 17.23 -20.19
N ILE A 156 -20.19 16.34 -20.88
CA ILE A 156 -18.79 16.54 -21.27
C ILE A 156 -18.73 17.50 -22.47
N LYS A 157 -18.39 18.77 -22.21
CA LYS A 157 -18.43 19.89 -23.17
C LYS A 157 -17.84 19.58 -24.56
N HIS A 158 -16.67 18.95 -24.64
CA HIS A 158 -16.03 18.68 -25.93
C HIS A 158 -16.73 17.55 -26.71
N ILE A 159 -17.21 16.52 -26.02
CA ILE A 159 -17.96 15.41 -26.63
C ILE A 159 -19.31 15.93 -27.14
N ALA A 160 -20.00 16.76 -26.36
CA ALA A 160 -21.25 17.39 -26.78
C ALA A 160 -21.06 18.31 -28.01
N ARG A 161 -19.94 19.05 -28.09
CA ARG A 161 -19.64 19.96 -29.19
C ARG A 161 -19.33 19.23 -30.50
N HIS A 162 -18.61 18.13 -30.44
CA HIS A 162 -18.12 17.41 -31.63
C HIS A 162 -18.93 16.16 -31.95
N ASN A 163 -19.92 15.81 -31.12
CA ASN A 163 -20.71 14.58 -31.20
C ASN A 163 -19.83 13.31 -31.28
N SER A 164 -18.65 13.34 -30.68
CA SER A 164 -17.68 12.26 -30.79
C SER A 164 -16.84 12.12 -29.53
N PHE A 165 -16.39 10.90 -29.26
CA PHE A 165 -15.48 10.62 -28.15
C PHE A 165 -14.57 9.44 -28.46
N LEU A 166 -13.47 9.36 -27.72
CA LEU A 166 -12.43 8.35 -27.88
C LEU A 166 -12.43 7.41 -26.67
N ILE A 167 -12.48 6.11 -26.94
CA ILE A 167 -12.32 5.06 -25.94
C ILE A 167 -10.96 4.42 -26.16
N ARG A 168 -10.07 4.52 -25.17
CA ARG A 168 -8.79 3.80 -25.18
C ARG A 168 -8.94 2.49 -24.41
N CYS A 169 -8.45 1.41 -25.01
CA CYS A 169 -8.25 0.12 -24.37
C CYS A 169 -6.76 -0.22 -24.37
N ASP A 170 -6.20 -0.45 -23.20
CA ASP A 170 -4.85 -1.00 -23.04
C ASP A 170 -4.99 -2.46 -22.61
N VAL A 171 -4.44 -3.41 -23.38
CA VAL A 171 -4.46 -4.85 -23.07
C VAL A 171 -3.03 -5.29 -22.75
N THR A 172 -2.86 -6.05 -21.67
CA THR A 172 -1.59 -6.69 -21.31
C THR A 172 -1.78 -8.19 -21.28
N VAL A 173 -1.15 -8.88 -22.23
CA VAL A 173 -1.13 -10.35 -22.32
C VAL A 173 0.00 -10.88 -21.44
N ILE A 174 -0.32 -11.94 -20.68
CA ILE A 174 0.61 -12.64 -19.79
C ILE A 174 0.90 -14.01 -20.43
N ARG A 175 2.10 -14.19 -20.97
CA ARG A 175 2.56 -15.46 -21.54
C ARG A 175 3.07 -16.37 -20.42
N GLU A 176 2.82 -17.67 -20.51
CA GLU A 176 3.31 -18.61 -19.50
C GLU A 176 4.85 -18.73 -19.57
N ASN A 177 5.46 -18.79 -18.37
CA ASN A 177 6.88 -18.60 -18.07
C ASN A 177 7.85 -19.18 -19.10
N ARG A 178 8.77 -18.35 -19.60
CA ARG A 178 10.10 -18.84 -19.98
C ARG A 178 10.84 -19.25 -18.71
N VAL A 179 11.01 -20.56 -18.51
CA VAL A 179 11.98 -21.06 -17.53
C VAL A 179 13.35 -21.03 -18.21
N GLU A 180 14.06 -19.93 -18.03
CA GLU A 180 15.44 -19.81 -18.50
C GLU A 180 16.41 -20.36 -17.45
N THR A 181 17.00 -21.52 -17.72
CA THR A 181 18.21 -21.98 -17.00
C THR A 181 19.42 -21.37 -17.71
N THR A 182 19.78 -20.14 -17.37
CA THR A 182 20.99 -19.52 -17.89
C THR A 182 22.15 -19.74 -16.92
N VAL A 183 23.20 -20.42 -17.40
CA VAL A 183 24.52 -20.36 -16.77
C VAL A 183 25.27 -19.23 -17.46
N SER A 184 25.17 -18.04 -16.89
CA SER A 184 25.99 -16.88 -17.25
C SER A 184 26.57 -16.29 -15.97
N PRO A 185 27.77 -15.67 -15.99
CA PRO A 185 28.29 -14.99 -14.81
C PRO A 185 27.54 -13.67 -14.65
N SER A 186 26.27 -13.75 -14.22
CA SER A 186 25.55 -12.61 -13.70
C SER A 186 26.11 -12.30 -12.32
N LEU A 187 26.76 -11.15 -12.19
CA LEU A 187 27.19 -10.63 -10.90
C LEU A 187 25.92 -10.38 -10.08
N ILE A 188 25.61 -11.30 -9.16
CA ILE A 188 24.55 -11.12 -8.18
C ILE A 188 25.03 -10.01 -7.26
N VAL A 189 24.43 -8.83 -7.42
CA VAL A 189 24.59 -7.77 -6.41
C VAL A 189 23.82 -8.25 -5.18
N PRO A 190 24.49 -8.53 -4.05
CA PRO A 190 23.79 -8.91 -2.83
C PRO A 190 22.81 -7.79 -2.41
N PRO A 191 21.70 -8.13 -1.72
CA PRO A 191 20.77 -7.12 -1.23
C PRO A 191 21.50 -6.10 -0.33
N PRO A 192 21.04 -4.85 -0.25
CA PRO A 192 21.66 -3.84 0.61
C PRO A 192 21.73 -4.33 2.07
N ASP A 193 22.95 -4.40 2.60
CA ASP A 193 23.25 -4.97 3.92
C ASP A 193 23.79 -3.94 4.92
N LEU A 194 23.77 -2.64 4.55
CA LEU A 194 24.24 -1.56 5.42
C LEU A 194 23.55 -1.58 6.79
N HIS A 195 22.26 -1.89 6.82
CA HIS A 195 21.49 -1.99 8.07
C HIS A 195 21.99 -3.13 8.96
N GLN A 196 22.44 -4.28 8.41
CA GLN A 196 23.12 -5.33 9.19
C GLN A 196 24.47 -4.84 9.71
N HIS A 197 25.26 -4.16 8.87
CA HIS A 197 26.57 -3.65 9.29
C HIS A 197 26.45 -2.63 10.43
N LEU A 198 25.45 -1.74 10.36
CA LEU A 198 25.15 -0.80 11.44
C LEU A 198 24.54 -1.50 12.67
N ALA A 199 23.70 -2.52 12.51
CA ALA A 199 23.23 -3.34 13.62
C ALA A 199 24.40 -4.00 14.37
N ASN A 200 25.34 -4.60 13.64
CA ASN A 200 26.54 -5.20 14.21
C ASN A 200 27.42 -4.15 14.91
N LEU A 201 27.49 -2.92 14.39
CA LEU A 201 28.21 -1.82 15.04
C LEU A 201 27.59 -1.46 16.39
N LEU A 202 26.25 -1.40 16.48
CA LEU A 202 25.54 -1.18 17.74
C LEU A 202 25.74 -2.34 18.73
N GLU A 203 25.70 -3.59 18.25
CA GLU A 203 25.85 -4.79 19.08
C GLU A 203 27.27 -4.94 19.64
N THR A 204 28.28 -4.81 18.78
CA THR A 204 29.69 -4.95 19.16
C THR A 204 30.24 -3.75 19.93
N GLN A 205 29.58 -2.59 19.82
CA GLN A 205 29.97 -1.33 20.48
C GLN A 205 31.38 -0.83 20.09
N VAL A 206 31.94 -1.34 18.99
CA VAL A 206 33.28 -0.98 18.51
C VAL A 206 33.27 0.48 18.05
N GLY A 207 34.10 1.32 18.68
CA GLY A 207 34.19 2.74 18.34
C GLY A 207 33.11 3.62 18.96
N ALA A 208 32.32 3.10 19.90
CA ALA A 208 31.32 3.89 20.62
C ALA A 208 31.99 5.05 21.38
N ASP A 209 31.52 6.28 21.13
CA ASP A 209 32.07 7.53 21.62
C ASP A 209 31.11 8.30 22.56
N VAL A 210 29.96 7.70 22.88
CA VAL A 210 29.00 8.19 23.87
C VAL A 210 28.34 7.03 24.61
N THR A 211 28.04 7.26 25.89
CA THR A 211 27.22 6.37 26.73
C THR A 211 25.98 7.12 27.19
N PHE A 212 24.83 6.45 27.19
CA PHE A 212 23.59 6.99 27.73
C PHE A 212 23.19 6.23 28.99
N ASP A 213 22.85 6.96 30.06
CA ASP A 213 22.22 6.40 31.26
C ASP A 213 20.70 6.59 31.14
N VAL A 214 19.98 5.47 31.02
CA VAL A 214 18.52 5.45 30.88
C VAL A 214 17.96 4.59 32.00
N GLY A 215 17.40 5.22 33.03
CA GLY A 215 16.84 4.51 34.18
C GLY A 215 17.85 3.63 34.93
N GLY A 216 19.15 3.96 34.88
CA GLY A 216 20.23 3.17 35.48
C GLY A 216 20.84 2.12 34.54
N GLU A 217 20.25 1.88 33.36
CA GLU A 217 20.85 1.04 32.32
C GLU A 217 21.77 1.88 31.41
N LEU A 218 22.97 1.38 31.14
CA LEU A 218 23.95 2.05 30.30
C LEU A 218 23.90 1.54 28.85
N PHE A 219 23.81 2.47 27.90
CA PHE A 219 23.76 2.19 26.47
C PHE A 219 24.90 2.91 25.74
N LYS A 220 25.83 2.14 25.17
CA LYS A 220 26.89 2.71 24.33
C LYS A 220 26.40 2.90 22.90
N ALA A 221 26.80 4.01 22.28
CA ALA A 221 26.40 4.36 20.92
C ALA A 221 27.43 5.27 20.23
N HIS A 222 27.11 5.69 19.00
CA HIS A 222 27.97 6.49 18.13
C HIS A 222 27.31 7.83 17.84
N ARG A 223 27.94 8.93 18.25
CA ARG A 223 27.41 10.29 18.12
C ARG A 223 27.04 10.62 16.69
N ALA A 224 27.92 10.29 15.74
CA ALA A 224 27.71 10.56 14.32
C ALA A 224 26.45 9.86 13.75
N VAL A 225 26.22 8.59 14.12
CA VAL A 225 25.04 7.84 13.66
C VAL A 225 23.76 8.45 14.24
N LEU A 226 23.75 8.73 15.55
CA LEU A 226 22.61 9.35 16.24
C LEU A 226 22.26 10.73 15.66
N ALA A 227 23.26 11.60 15.52
CA ALA A 227 23.08 12.96 15.01
C ALA A 227 22.63 12.99 13.55
N THR A 228 23.06 12.03 12.73
CA THR A 228 22.61 11.92 11.34
C THR A 228 21.12 11.57 11.24
N ARG A 229 20.60 10.83 12.23
CA ARG A 229 19.25 10.25 12.19
C ARG A 229 18.23 11.03 13.02
N SER A 230 18.69 11.88 13.95
CA SER A 230 17.85 12.72 14.81
C SER A 230 18.42 14.12 14.89
N THR A 231 17.59 15.11 14.54
CA THR A 231 17.94 16.53 14.67
C THR A 231 18.14 16.95 16.12
N VAL A 232 17.47 16.26 17.06
CA VAL A 232 17.62 16.50 18.50
C VAL A 232 18.98 16.01 18.97
N PHE A 233 19.38 14.78 18.62
CA PHE A 233 20.74 14.31 18.93
C PHE A 233 21.83 15.12 18.22
N MET A 234 21.57 15.62 17.01
CA MET A 234 22.50 16.55 16.34
C MET A 234 22.73 17.80 17.19
N ALA A 235 21.66 18.42 17.69
CA ALA A 235 21.75 19.61 18.53
C ALA A 235 22.41 19.31 19.89
N GLU A 236 22.04 18.21 20.55
CA GLU A 236 22.56 17.83 21.86
C GLU A 236 24.04 17.45 21.83
N LEU A 237 24.45 16.63 20.86
CA LEU A 237 25.79 16.05 20.83
C LEU A 237 26.82 16.92 20.10
N PHE A 238 26.40 17.72 19.11
CA PHE A 238 27.31 18.56 18.31
C PHE A 238 27.06 20.06 18.44
N GLY A 239 25.91 20.48 18.98
CA GLY A 239 25.61 21.88 19.28
C GLY A 239 26.40 22.41 20.48
N ASN A 240 25.89 23.49 21.08
CA ASN A 240 26.54 24.17 22.22
C ASN A 240 26.03 23.68 23.58
N MET A 241 25.41 22.50 23.64
CA MET A 241 24.85 21.94 24.86
C MET A 241 25.92 21.25 25.73
N LYS A 242 25.62 21.01 27.01
CA LYS A 242 26.60 20.44 27.97
C LYS A 242 26.99 19.01 27.59
N GLU A 243 26.06 18.30 26.97
CA GLU A 243 26.16 16.94 26.44
C GLU A 243 27.25 16.83 25.36
N LYS A 244 27.61 17.95 24.70
CA LYS A 244 28.72 18.00 23.75
C LYS A 244 30.04 17.53 24.38
N ALA A 245 30.31 17.90 25.62
CA ALA A 245 31.55 17.55 26.33
C ALA A 245 31.41 16.31 27.21
N ALA A 246 30.19 15.77 27.37
CA ALA A 246 29.91 14.64 28.24
C ALA A 246 30.12 13.31 27.50
N SER A 247 30.87 12.40 28.13
CA SER A 247 30.96 10.99 27.69
C SER A 247 29.77 10.15 28.13
N CYS A 248 29.05 10.59 29.18
CA CYS A 248 27.84 9.97 29.70
C CYS A 248 26.68 10.99 29.70
N VAL A 249 25.60 10.68 28.99
CA VAL A 249 24.42 11.54 28.83
C VAL A 249 23.22 10.87 29.50
N LYS A 250 22.56 11.56 30.42
CA LYS A 250 21.39 11.02 31.11
C LYS A 250 20.12 11.25 30.29
N ILE A 251 19.32 10.20 30.08
CA ILE A 251 18.02 10.29 29.42
C ILE A 251 16.91 10.10 30.46
N ASP A 252 16.20 11.18 30.75
CA ASP A 252 15.02 11.13 31.62
C ASP A 252 13.73 10.89 30.79
N ASN A 253 12.72 10.31 31.45
CA ASN A 253 11.35 10.07 30.93
C ASN A 253 11.25 9.13 29.71
N ILE A 254 12.22 8.24 29.53
CA ILE A 254 12.14 7.13 28.56
C ILE A 254 12.52 5.85 29.27
N VAL A 255 11.72 4.80 29.08
CA VAL A 255 12.01 3.48 29.65
C VAL A 255 13.14 2.78 28.86
N PRO A 256 14.01 1.99 29.52
CA PRO A 256 15.18 1.38 28.87
C PRO A 256 14.85 0.58 27.61
N ASN A 257 13.77 -0.20 27.62
CA ASN A 257 13.36 -1.00 26.47
C ASN A 257 12.93 -0.16 25.26
N ALA A 258 12.26 0.98 25.49
CA ALA A 258 11.89 1.89 24.41
C ALA A 258 13.13 2.58 23.84
N PHE A 259 14.09 2.97 24.70
CA PHE A 259 15.36 3.51 24.23
C PHE A 259 16.17 2.49 23.43
N ARG A 260 16.19 1.23 23.86
CA ARG A 260 16.81 0.11 23.12
C ARG A 260 16.18 -0.08 21.73
N ALA A 261 14.85 -0.08 21.66
CA ALA A 261 14.13 -0.18 20.39
C ALA A 261 14.37 1.03 19.48
N MET A 262 14.45 2.23 20.05
CA MET A 262 14.79 3.45 19.32
C MET A 262 16.22 3.40 18.77
N LEU A 263 17.20 2.94 19.55
CA LEU A 263 18.56 2.71 19.05
C LEU A 263 18.57 1.69 17.91
N HIS A 264 17.88 0.56 18.05
CA HIS A 264 17.75 -0.40 16.97
C HIS A 264 17.23 0.26 15.69
N PHE A 265 16.15 1.04 15.78
CA PHE A 265 15.61 1.79 14.65
C PHE A 265 16.61 2.78 14.04
N ILE A 266 17.34 3.54 14.87
CA ILE A 266 18.30 4.53 14.38
C ILE A 266 19.37 3.88 13.49
N TYR A 267 19.86 2.70 13.88
CA TYR A 267 20.91 1.98 13.15
C TYR A 267 20.39 1.15 11.98
N THR A 268 19.15 0.65 12.03
CA THR A 268 18.65 -0.34 11.07
C THR A 268 17.48 0.14 10.20
N ASP A 269 16.87 1.27 10.56
CA ASP A 269 15.62 1.77 9.99
C ASP A 269 14.44 0.78 10.11
N SER A 270 14.50 -0.17 11.05
CA SER A 270 13.44 -1.13 11.33
C SER A 270 13.12 -1.25 12.82
N LEU A 271 11.86 -1.60 13.13
CA LEU A 271 11.47 -1.96 14.48
C LEU A 271 12.12 -3.30 14.88
N PRO A 272 12.50 -3.48 16.16
CA PRO A 272 12.94 -4.78 16.64
C PRO A 272 11.78 -5.79 16.61
N LYS A 273 12.08 -7.07 16.56
CA LYS A 273 11.07 -8.12 16.74
C LYS A 273 10.69 -8.18 18.21
N ILE A 274 9.45 -7.84 18.51
CA ILE A 274 8.88 -7.89 19.86
C ILE A 274 7.72 -8.88 19.82
N GLU A 275 7.56 -9.67 20.89
CA GLU A 275 6.41 -10.56 21.03
C GLU A 275 5.10 -9.75 21.04
N ASP A 276 4.06 -10.26 20.37
CA ASP A 276 2.83 -9.49 20.09
C ASP A 276 2.10 -9.00 21.36
N GLY A 277 2.29 -9.67 22.51
CA GLY A 277 1.68 -9.31 23.80
C GLY A 277 2.22 -8.01 24.41
N ASP A 278 3.52 -7.72 24.22
CA ASP A 278 4.18 -6.54 24.80
C ASP A 278 4.29 -5.38 23.79
N MET A 279 3.97 -5.65 22.53
CA MET A 279 4.15 -4.70 21.43
C MET A 279 3.27 -3.46 21.56
N MET A 280 2.06 -3.55 22.14
CA MET A 280 1.20 -2.38 22.34
C MET A 280 1.86 -1.37 23.31
N VAL A 281 2.24 -1.83 24.50
CA VAL A 281 2.86 -0.97 25.54
C VAL A 281 4.20 -0.44 25.03
N MET A 282 4.97 -1.27 24.31
CA MET A 282 6.21 -0.81 23.70
C MET A 282 5.96 0.26 22.63
N ALA A 283 4.96 0.09 21.76
CA ALA A 283 4.63 1.07 20.73
C ALA A 283 4.25 2.43 21.33
N GLN A 284 3.53 2.44 22.46
CA GLN A 284 3.21 3.67 23.19
C GLN A 284 4.49 4.37 23.68
N HIS A 285 5.35 3.66 24.42
CA HIS A 285 6.60 4.25 24.92
C HIS A 285 7.56 4.66 23.80
N LEU A 286 7.62 3.88 22.72
CA LEU A 286 8.45 4.17 21.57
C LEU A 286 7.94 5.37 20.77
N LEU A 287 6.63 5.58 20.70
CA LEU A 287 6.03 6.78 20.11
C LEU A 287 6.47 8.03 20.87
N VAL A 288 6.42 8.01 22.21
CA VAL A 288 6.90 9.13 23.05
C VAL A 288 8.39 9.41 22.78
N ALA A 289 9.22 8.36 22.71
CA ALA A 289 10.64 8.50 22.42
C ALA A 289 10.88 9.05 21.00
N ALA A 290 10.15 8.55 20.01
CA ALA A 290 10.25 8.96 18.62
C ALA A 290 9.89 10.44 18.44
N ASP A 291 8.83 10.90 19.09
CA ASP A 291 8.44 12.31 19.10
C ASP A 291 9.51 13.18 19.78
N LYS A 292 9.97 12.78 20.98
CA LYS A 292 11.01 13.51 21.73
C LYS A 292 12.31 13.70 20.93
N TYR A 293 12.72 12.71 20.14
CA TYR A 293 13.95 12.79 19.33
C TYR A 293 13.70 13.12 17.85
N ASN A 294 12.49 13.56 17.50
CA ASN A 294 12.11 13.94 16.14
C ASN A 294 12.41 12.86 15.08
N LEU A 295 12.03 11.61 15.38
CA LEU A 295 12.17 10.44 14.51
C LEU A 295 10.84 10.16 13.81
N GLU A 296 10.47 11.02 12.85
CA GLU A 296 9.12 11.03 12.25
C GLU A 296 8.69 9.68 11.65
N ARG A 297 9.57 9.00 10.93
CA ARG A 297 9.24 7.68 10.36
C ARG A 297 8.97 6.63 11.44
N LEU A 298 9.73 6.65 12.54
CA LEU A 298 9.49 5.75 13.68
C LEU A 298 8.15 6.06 14.35
N LYS A 299 7.85 7.35 14.52
CA LYS A 299 6.58 7.82 15.09
C LYS A 299 5.39 7.31 14.28
N LEU A 300 5.43 7.43 12.95
CA LEU A 300 4.39 6.90 12.05
C LEU A 300 4.27 5.38 12.10
N MET A 301 5.39 4.64 12.22
CA MET A 301 5.34 3.18 12.40
C MET A 301 4.70 2.79 13.74
N CYS A 302 4.93 3.57 14.80
CA CYS A 302 4.25 3.36 16.08
C CYS A 302 2.75 3.69 15.98
N GLU A 303 2.36 4.75 15.27
CA GLU A 303 0.94 5.06 15.01
C GLU A 303 0.24 3.91 14.28
N ASP A 304 0.81 3.41 13.17
CA ASP A 304 0.27 2.28 12.41
C ASP A 304 0.08 1.04 13.29
N LYS A 305 1.08 0.74 14.14
CA LYS A 305 0.97 -0.40 15.06
C LYS A 305 -0.11 -0.18 16.11
N LEU A 306 -0.22 1.01 16.68
CA LEU A 306 -1.25 1.34 17.68
C LEU A 306 -2.67 1.30 17.09
N CYS A 307 -2.85 1.66 15.83
CA CYS A 307 -4.13 1.53 15.12
C CYS A 307 -4.66 0.09 15.15
N THR A 308 -3.78 -0.92 15.13
CA THR A 308 -4.17 -2.35 15.18
C THR A 308 -4.68 -2.82 16.55
N TYR A 309 -4.47 -2.03 17.62
CA TYR A 309 -4.86 -2.37 18.99
C TYR A 309 -5.99 -1.49 19.54
N ILE A 310 -6.66 -0.69 18.70
CA ILE A 310 -7.76 0.15 19.14
C ILE A 310 -8.99 -0.70 19.46
N ASP A 311 -9.39 -0.70 20.73
CA ASP A 311 -10.62 -1.30 21.23
C ASP A 311 -11.27 -0.41 22.30
N SER A 312 -12.37 -0.86 22.90
CA SER A 312 -13.10 -0.07 23.90
C SER A 312 -12.35 0.19 25.20
N LYS A 313 -11.31 -0.61 25.51
CA LYS A 313 -10.46 -0.46 26.69
C LYS A 313 -9.23 0.41 26.41
N THR A 314 -8.74 0.41 25.17
CA THR A 314 -7.49 1.11 24.81
C THR A 314 -7.73 2.46 24.14
N VAL A 315 -8.91 2.70 23.55
CA VAL A 315 -9.15 3.86 22.68
C VAL A 315 -8.99 5.20 23.38
N VAL A 316 -9.39 5.33 24.65
CA VAL A 316 -9.29 6.61 25.37
C VAL A 316 -7.82 6.95 25.63
N ASN A 317 -7.05 6.01 26.17
CA ASN A 317 -5.62 6.22 26.43
C ASN A 317 -4.83 6.44 25.13
N THR A 318 -5.17 5.71 24.07
CA THR A 318 -4.54 5.87 22.74
C THR A 318 -4.87 7.24 22.13
N LEU A 319 -6.10 7.72 22.27
CA LEU A 319 -6.52 9.05 21.81
C LEU A 319 -5.82 10.17 22.57
N LEU A 320 -5.64 10.02 23.89
CA LEU A 320 -4.91 10.99 24.71
C LEU A 320 -3.42 11.03 24.32
N LEU A 321 -2.80 9.87 24.12
CA LEU A 321 -1.43 9.77 23.65
C LEU A 321 -1.27 10.42 22.26
N ALA A 322 -2.20 10.17 21.36
CA ALA A 322 -2.18 10.72 20.01
C ALA A 322 -2.24 12.25 20.01
N ASP A 323 -3.11 12.84 20.84
CA ASP A 323 -3.25 14.29 20.96
C ASP A 323 -2.03 14.94 21.62
N GLN A 324 -1.54 14.34 22.71
CA GLN A 324 -0.34 14.81 23.40
C GLN A 324 0.88 14.92 22.49
N HIS A 325 1.02 14.00 21.53
CA HIS A 325 2.14 13.94 20.60
C HIS A 325 1.78 14.40 19.18
N GLY A 326 0.60 14.98 18.95
CA GLY A 326 0.20 15.51 17.64
C GLY A 326 0.07 14.47 16.51
N CYS A 327 -0.23 13.22 16.86
CA CYS A 327 -0.40 12.08 15.96
C CYS A 327 -1.79 12.09 15.30
N LYS A 328 -1.93 12.84 14.19
CA LYS A 328 -3.24 13.08 13.56
C LYS A 328 -3.89 11.82 13.00
N CYS A 329 -3.12 10.93 12.37
CA CYS A 329 -3.66 9.71 11.78
C CYS A 329 -4.23 8.79 12.86
N LEU A 330 -3.47 8.58 13.94
CA LEU A 330 -3.92 7.79 15.09
C LEU A 330 -5.14 8.44 15.78
N GLN A 331 -5.13 9.77 15.94
CA GLN A 331 -6.26 10.50 16.52
C GLN A 331 -7.55 10.30 15.70
N GLU A 332 -7.47 10.42 14.37
CA GLU A 332 -8.60 10.20 13.46
C GLU A 332 -9.14 8.77 13.55
N GLU A 333 -8.26 7.77 13.65
CA GLU A 333 -8.65 6.37 13.84
C GLU A 333 -9.39 6.14 15.16
N CYS A 334 -8.86 6.67 16.27
CA CYS A 334 -9.52 6.59 17.57
C CYS A 334 -10.91 7.26 17.54
N LEU A 335 -11.01 8.45 16.93
CA LEU A 335 -12.29 9.15 16.80
C LEU A 335 -13.29 8.38 15.92
N ARG A 336 -12.82 7.74 14.85
CA ARG A 336 -13.66 6.88 13.99
C ARG A 336 -14.17 5.66 14.76
N PHE A 337 -13.32 5.03 15.57
CA PHE A 337 -13.71 3.91 16.43
C PHE A 337 -14.80 4.32 17.42
N VAL A 338 -14.61 5.44 18.14
CA VAL A 338 -15.58 5.94 19.13
C VAL A 338 -16.91 6.32 18.46
N LYS A 339 -16.88 6.92 17.26
CA LYS A 339 -18.08 7.32 16.51
C LYS A 339 -18.87 6.15 15.89
N SER A 340 -18.27 4.97 15.82
CA SER A 340 -18.91 3.78 15.23
C SER A 340 -20.03 3.24 16.13
N ARG A 341 -21.12 2.74 15.52
CA ARG A 341 -22.32 2.26 16.24
C ARG A 341 -21.94 1.12 17.21
N GLY A 342 -22.38 1.23 18.46
CA GLY A 342 -22.14 0.22 19.51
C GLY A 342 -20.88 0.45 20.34
N ASN A 343 -19.82 1.00 19.75
CA ASN A 343 -18.53 1.21 20.44
C ASN A 343 -18.60 2.30 21.51
N PHE A 344 -19.29 3.42 21.24
CA PHE A 344 -19.44 4.49 22.23
C PHE A 344 -20.07 4.01 23.54
N LYS A 345 -21.08 3.14 23.49
CA LYS A 345 -21.69 2.56 24.70
C LYS A 345 -20.68 1.73 25.50
N SER A 346 -19.81 0.98 24.80
CA SER A 346 -18.75 0.21 25.46
C SER A 346 -17.70 1.11 26.09
N VAL A 347 -17.36 2.25 25.47
CA VAL A 347 -16.43 3.24 26.02
C VAL A 347 -17.05 3.96 27.22
N MET A 348 -18.34 4.31 27.16
CA MET A 348 -19.08 4.87 28.31
C MET A 348 -19.07 3.97 29.54
N ALA A 349 -19.08 2.65 29.33
CA ALA A 349 -19.05 1.66 30.40
C ALA A 349 -17.63 1.41 30.95
N SER A 350 -16.59 2.01 30.36
CA SER A 350 -15.20 1.89 30.81
C SER A 350 -14.88 2.94 31.88
N ASP A 351 -13.93 2.61 32.77
CA ASP A 351 -13.45 3.53 33.80
C ASP A 351 -12.77 4.79 33.20
N ASP A 352 -12.30 4.70 31.96
CA ASP A 352 -11.62 5.79 31.25
C ASP A 352 -12.61 6.81 30.64
N PHE A 353 -13.92 6.61 30.75
CA PHE A 353 -14.91 7.54 30.19
C PHE A 353 -14.83 8.94 30.80
N GLU A 354 -14.56 9.05 32.11
CA GLU A 354 -14.41 10.35 32.78
C GLU A 354 -13.21 11.14 32.22
N LEU A 355 -12.13 10.45 31.83
CA LEU A 355 -10.99 11.07 31.16
C LEU A 355 -11.37 11.62 29.78
N LEU A 356 -12.22 10.90 29.05
CA LEU A 356 -12.74 11.34 27.76
C LEU A 356 -13.63 12.58 27.90
N ILE A 357 -14.51 12.64 28.92
CA ILE A 357 -15.34 13.82 29.21
C ILE A 357 -14.46 15.04 29.48
N ARG A 358 -13.44 14.87 30.34
CA ARG A 358 -12.55 15.97 30.73
C ARG A 358 -11.73 16.51 29.57
N SER A 359 -11.24 15.63 28.70
CA SER A 359 -10.29 16.00 27.64
C SER A 359 -10.98 16.39 26.33
N TYR A 360 -12.16 15.83 26.04
CA TYR A 360 -12.91 16.05 24.81
C TYR A 360 -14.41 16.30 25.04
N PRO A 361 -14.79 17.37 25.77
CA PRO A 361 -16.20 17.61 26.13
C PRO A 361 -17.11 17.85 24.91
N SER A 362 -16.59 18.46 23.83
CA SER A 362 -17.34 18.69 22.59
C SER A 362 -17.69 17.39 21.86
N LEU A 363 -16.74 16.44 21.79
CA LEU A 363 -16.94 15.13 21.20
C LEU A 363 -18.01 14.34 21.98
N VAL A 364 -17.92 14.33 23.31
CA VAL A 364 -18.91 13.64 24.15
C VAL A 364 -20.30 14.25 23.96
N LYS A 365 -20.41 15.57 23.92
CA LYS A 365 -21.68 16.26 23.66
C LYS A 365 -22.29 15.90 22.30
N GLU A 366 -21.46 15.85 21.23
CA GLU A 366 -21.89 15.41 19.89
C GLU A 366 -22.43 13.97 19.91
N LEU A 367 -21.74 13.08 20.62
CA LEU A 367 -22.10 11.67 20.68
C LEU A 367 -23.37 11.45 21.50
N LEU A 368 -23.51 12.07 22.67
CA LEU A 368 -24.73 11.98 23.50
C LEU A 368 -25.97 12.46 22.76
N ALA A 369 -25.87 13.52 21.95
CA ALA A 369 -26.98 14.00 21.12
C ALA A 369 -27.47 12.96 20.11
N LYS A 370 -26.58 12.08 19.61
CA LYS A 370 -26.95 10.97 18.70
C LYS A 370 -27.65 9.80 19.39
N PHE A 371 -27.61 9.72 20.73
CA PHE A 371 -28.33 8.70 21.51
C PHE A 371 -29.65 9.20 22.11
N ALA A 372 -29.92 10.51 22.04
CA ALA A 372 -31.16 11.13 22.50
C ALA A 372 -32.31 11.03 21.47
N HIS A 373 -32.02 10.48 20.28
CA HIS A 373 -32.94 10.14 19.20
C HIS A 373 -32.76 8.67 18.83
#